data_AF-A0A970RGR8-F1
#
_entry.id   AF-A0A970RGR8-F1
#
_cell.length_a   1.000
_cell.length_b   1.000
_cell.length_c   1.000
_cell.angle_alpha   90.00
_cell.angle_beta   90.00
_cell.angle_gamma   90.00
#
_symmetry.space_group_name_H-M   'P 1'
#
loop_
_entity.id
_entity.type
_entity.pdbx_description
1 polymer ?
#
loop_
_entity_poly.entity_id
_entity_poly.type
_entity_poly.pdbx_seq_one_letter_code
_entity_poly.pdbx_strand_id
1 'polypeptide(L)'
;MSKRVYGTRSRQSPPHKIILEQYAVFNPEGEVFTIDTANSGSPFYGPAWNTILKAFTGDGFLRAIILRRTYSTKNCFTGYDVEIDGIKAFLPENRSALFSGTNRCASGTGIMVKPFLVYPSGKKRGTVVVESETPLEELDQRKTSEWGIGIAYDSDRFYFATGQKGMMWCWKKEAEPVLRRYLGTSALNEGTGRYFRFEKEKTGDDPLKAFPVFVCM
;
A
#
# COMPACT_ATOMS: atom_id res chain seq x y z
N MET A 1 -55.24 -7.05 11.35
CA MET A 1 -54.66 -6.02 10.46
C MET A 1 -53.14 -6.19 10.45
N SER A 2 -52.56 -6.75 9.39
CA SER A 2 -51.13 -7.05 9.30
C SER A 2 -50.45 -6.08 8.34
N LYS A 3 -49.63 -5.15 8.84
CA LYS A 3 -48.82 -4.26 8.01
C LYS A 3 -47.54 -4.98 7.58
N ARG A 4 -47.41 -5.31 6.30
CA ARG A 4 -46.13 -5.72 5.69
C ARG A 4 -45.28 -4.47 5.46
N VAL A 5 -44.14 -4.40 6.13
CA VAL A 5 -43.09 -3.41 5.86
C VAL A 5 -42.25 -3.96 4.70
N TYR A 6 -42.31 -3.30 3.54
CA TYR A 6 -41.40 -3.57 2.44
C TYR A 6 -40.04 -2.96 2.79
N GLY A 7 -39.07 -3.81 3.15
CA GLY A 7 -37.68 -3.42 3.29
C GLY A 7 -37.15 -2.93 1.95
N THR A 8 -36.77 -1.66 1.89
CA THR A 8 -35.99 -1.08 0.79
C THR A 8 -34.66 -1.81 0.68
N ARG A 9 -34.52 -2.66 -0.34
CA ARG A 9 -33.23 -3.20 -0.79
C ARG A 9 -32.29 -2.01 -1.03
N SER A 10 -31.21 -1.92 -0.27
CA SER A 10 -30.10 -1.02 -0.56
C SER A 10 -29.63 -1.30 -1.99
N ARG A 11 -29.73 -0.30 -2.87
CA ARG A 11 -29.05 -0.32 -4.17
C ARG A 11 -27.55 -0.42 -3.87
N GLN A 12 -27.00 -1.61 -3.98
CA GLN A 12 -25.56 -1.76 -4.15
C GLN A 12 -25.22 -1.02 -5.44
N SER A 13 -24.34 -0.02 -5.34
CA SER A 13 -23.71 0.60 -6.51
C SER A 13 -23.14 -0.52 -7.38
N PRO A 14 -23.36 -0.51 -8.70
CA PRO A 14 -22.74 -1.52 -9.56
C PRO A 14 -21.22 -1.49 -9.33
N PRO A 15 -20.53 -2.65 -9.33
CA PRO A 15 -19.08 -2.67 -9.19
C PRO A 15 -18.48 -1.76 -10.26
N HIS A 16 -17.57 -0.87 -9.85
CA HIS A 16 -16.83 -0.03 -10.78
C HIS A 16 -16.23 -0.93 -11.85
N LYS A 17 -16.70 -0.80 -13.10
CA LYS A 17 -16.18 -1.58 -14.22
C LYS A 17 -14.71 -1.18 -14.40
N ILE A 18 -13.78 -2.10 -14.14
CA ILE A 18 -12.36 -1.88 -14.40
C ILE A 18 -12.22 -1.77 -15.93
N ILE A 19 -11.87 -0.58 -16.40
CA ILE A 19 -11.53 -0.34 -17.80
C ILE A 19 -10.06 -0.72 -17.94
N LEU A 20 -9.78 -1.70 -18.80
CA LEU A 20 -8.41 -2.09 -19.15
C LEU A 20 -7.90 -1.12 -20.20
N GLU A 21 -6.69 -0.60 -20.00
CA GLU A 21 -6.11 0.51 -20.75
C GLU A 21 -4.77 0.11 -21.39
N GLN A 22 -4.28 0.99 -22.27
CA GLN A 22 -2.95 0.92 -22.86
C GLN A 22 -2.03 1.95 -22.20
N TYR A 23 -0.79 1.55 -21.89
CA TYR A 23 0.19 2.37 -21.21
C TYR A 23 1.50 2.43 -22.00
N ALA A 24 2.10 3.62 -22.09
CA ALA A 24 3.46 3.79 -22.58
C ALA A 24 4.44 3.67 -21.41
N VAL A 25 5.34 2.69 -21.47
CA VAL A 25 6.32 2.38 -20.42
C VAL A 25 7.72 2.50 -21.00
N PHE A 26 8.57 3.28 -20.33
CA PHE A 26 9.99 3.38 -20.65
C PHE A 26 10.75 2.27 -19.92
N ASN A 27 11.62 1.56 -20.61
CA ASN A 27 12.61 0.72 -19.93
C ASN A 27 13.74 1.60 -19.34
N PRO A 28 14.64 1.04 -18.49
CA PRO A 28 15.79 1.77 -17.97
C PRO A 28 16.70 2.38 -19.05
N GLU A 29 16.70 1.81 -20.25
CA GLU A 29 17.48 2.25 -21.41
C GLU A 29 16.81 3.41 -22.18
N GLY A 30 15.58 3.81 -21.81
CA GLY A 30 14.84 4.91 -22.42
C GLY A 30 13.99 4.54 -23.65
N GLU A 31 13.92 3.25 -24.00
CA GLU A 31 13.05 2.74 -25.06
C GLU A 31 11.60 2.67 -24.59
N VAL A 32 10.67 3.03 -25.49
CA VAL A 32 9.23 3.06 -25.22
C VAL A 32 8.57 1.76 -25.64
N PHE A 33 7.83 1.15 -24.71
CA PHE A 33 7.00 -0.02 -24.94
C PHE A 33 5.53 0.34 -24.71
N THR A 34 4.67 -0.11 -25.62
CA THR A 34 3.22 -0.05 -25.39
C THR A 34 2.76 -1.34 -24.74
N ILE A 35 2.13 -1.23 -23.58
CA ILE A 35 1.55 -2.35 -22.84
C ILE A 35 0.04 -2.24 -22.90
N ASP A 36 -0.61 -3.24 -23.51
CA ASP A 36 -2.07 -3.39 -23.53
C ASP A 36 -2.49 -4.41 -22.47
N THR A 37 -3.23 -3.93 -21.46
CA THR A 37 -3.71 -4.77 -20.35
C THR A 37 -5.01 -5.53 -20.68
N ALA A 38 -5.66 -5.21 -21.81
CA ALA A 38 -6.81 -5.94 -22.33
C ALA A 38 -6.41 -7.15 -23.19
N ASN A 39 -5.15 -7.22 -23.63
CA ASN A 39 -4.66 -8.33 -24.45
C ASN A 39 -4.38 -9.57 -23.61
N SER A 40 -5.25 -10.59 -23.68
CA SER A 40 -5.11 -11.85 -22.95
C SER A 40 -3.90 -12.70 -23.33
N GLY A 41 -3.25 -12.42 -24.47
CA GLY A 41 -1.97 -13.04 -24.85
C GLY A 41 -0.74 -12.35 -24.27
N SER A 42 -0.92 -11.23 -23.57
CA SER A 42 0.15 -10.46 -22.95
C SER A 42 0.45 -10.99 -21.54
N PRO A 43 1.72 -11.04 -21.09
CA PRO A 43 2.04 -11.28 -19.68
C PRO A 43 1.58 -10.12 -18.77
N PHE A 44 1.19 -8.99 -19.37
CA PHE A 44 0.66 -7.81 -18.68
C PHE A 44 -0.87 -7.76 -18.70
N TYR A 45 -1.52 -8.90 -18.94
CA TYR A 45 -2.98 -8.98 -19.02
C TYR A 45 -3.65 -8.83 -17.65
N GLY A 46 -4.76 -8.10 -17.64
CA GLY A 46 -5.75 -8.16 -16.58
C GLY A 46 -5.71 -7.00 -15.57
N PRO A 47 -6.64 -7.03 -14.60
CA PRO A 47 -6.91 -5.89 -13.72
C PRO A 47 -5.75 -5.56 -12.77
N ALA A 48 -4.97 -6.55 -12.34
CA ALA A 48 -3.80 -6.33 -11.48
C ALA A 48 -2.74 -5.47 -12.20
N TRP A 49 -2.41 -5.83 -13.44
CA TRP A 49 -1.49 -5.05 -14.27
C TRP A 49 -2.02 -3.66 -14.61
N ASN A 50 -3.31 -3.53 -14.90
CA ASN A 50 -3.93 -2.22 -15.11
C ASN A 50 -3.78 -1.31 -13.88
N THR A 51 -4.00 -1.87 -12.69
CA THR A 51 -3.84 -1.13 -11.43
C THR A 51 -2.39 -0.72 -11.19
N ILE A 52 -1.44 -1.64 -11.44
CA ILE A 52 0.00 -1.37 -11.31
C ILE A 52 0.44 -0.26 -12.28
N LEU A 53 0.07 -0.36 -13.55
CA LEU A 53 0.50 0.59 -14.57
C LEU A 53 -0.13 1.96 -14.36
N LYS A 54 -1.40 2.01 -13.95
CA LYS A 54 -2.05 3.26 -13.56
C LYS A 54 -1.35 3.96 -12.39
N ALA A 55 -0.92 3.20 -11.39
CA ALA A 55 -0.12 3.72 -10.28
C ALA A 55 1.28 4.15 -10.71
N PHE A 56 1.90 3.42 -11.64
CA PHE A 56 3.23 3.75 -12.19
C PHE A 56 3.22 5.04 -13.01
N THR A 57 2.20 5.27 -13.85
CA THR A 57 2.10 6.45 -14.71
C THR A 57 1.46 7.67 -14.02
N GLY A 58 0.98 7.51 -12.79
CA GLY A 58 0.35 8.56 -12.01
C GLY A 58 0.87 8.60 -10.57
N ASP A 59 0.08 9.16 -9.65
CA ASP A 59 0.44 9.33 -8.25
C ASP A 59 -0.30 8.36 -7.30
N GLY A 60 -0.54 7.14 -7.76
CA GLY A 60 -1.24 6.11 -7.00
C GLY A 60 -0.32 5.27 -6.11
N PHE A 61 -0.75 5.01 -4.88
CA PHE A 61 -0.15 3.98 -4.02
C PHE A 61 -0.85 2.64 -4.20
N LEU A 62 -0.07 1.57 -4.12
CA LEU A 62 -0.53 0.19 -4.16
C LEU A 62 -0.34 -0.47 -2.80
N ARG A 63 -1.06 -1.57 -2.61
CA ARG A 63 -0.92 -2.44 -1.44
C ARG A 63 -0.13 -3.66 -1.85
N ALA A 64 0.89 -4.01 -1.07
CA ALA A 64 1.70 -5.19 -1.29
C ALA A 64 1.83 -6.02 -0.02
N ILE A 65 2.12 -7.32 -0.17
CA ILE A 65 2.54 -8.18 0.93
C ILE A 65 4.02 -8.50 0.78
N ILE A 66 4.79 -8.35 1.86
CA ILE A 66 6.18 -8.80 1.89
C ILE A 66 6.20 -10.32 1.97
N LEU A 67 6.82 -10.97 0.98
CA LEU A 67 6.92 -12.42 0.94
C LEU A 67 8.14 -12.89 1.72
N ARG A 68 9.32 -12.39 1.36
CA ARG A 68 10.60 -12.82 1.93
C ARG A 68 11.70 -11.82 1.65
N ARG A 69 12.80 -11.96 2.39
CA ARG A 69 14.05 -11.26 2.13
C ARG A 69 14.77 -11.85 0.92
N THR A 70 15.45 -10.97 0.20
CA THR A 70 16.30 -11.31 -0.93
C THR A 70 17.73 -10.88 -0.59
N TYR A 71 18.67 -11.71 -1.02
CA TYR A 71 20.09 -11.52 -0.76
C TYR A 71 20.88 -11.59 -2.07
N SER A 72 21.99 -10.87 -2.14
CA SER A 72 22.95 -10.97 -3.23
C SER A 72 23.68 -12.31 -3.19
N THR A 73 24.43 -12.61 -4.25
CA THR A 73 25.32 -13.79 -4.29
C THR A 73 26.42 -13.75 -3.23
N LYS A 74 26.72 -12.56 -2.68
CA LYS A 74 27.65 -12.36 -1.55
C LYS A 74 26.96 -12.40 -0.18
N ASN A 75 25.71 -12.86 -0.13
CA ASN A 75 24.88 -12.93 1.08
C ASN A 75 24.63 -11.57 1.75
N CYS A 76 24.70 -10.46 0.99
CA CYS A 76 24.28 -9.15 1.47
C CYS A 76 22.79 -9.00 1.26
N PHE A 77 22.06 -8.48 2.25
CA PHE A 77 20.65 -8.16 2.08
C PHE A 77 20.47 -7.15 0.93
N THR A 78 19.51 -7.38 0.03
CA THR A 78 19.26 -6.50 -1.13
C THR A 78 17.87 -5.90 -1.14
N GLY A 79 16.96 -6.41 -0.32
CA GLY A 79 15.55 -6.00 -0.29
C GLY A 79 14.60 -7.17 -0.11
N TYR A 80 13.37 -7.00 -0.55
CA TYR A 80 12.29 -7.97 -0.38
C TYR A 80 11.65 -8.35 -1.71
N ASP A 81 11.32 -9.63 -1.85
CA ASP A 81 10.28 -10.05 -2.79
C ASP A 81 8.92 -9.65 -2.18
N VAL A 82 8.11 -8.96 -2.96
CA VAL A 82 6.77 -8.51 -2.55
C VAL A 82 5.73 -8.95 -3.59
N GLU A 83 4.46 -9.00 -3.19
CA GLU A 83 3.34 -9.36 -4.05
C GLU A 83 2.29 -8.24 -4.08
N ILE A 84 1.83 -7.87 -5.28
CA ILE A 84 0.77 -6.89 -5.51
C ILE A 84 -0.32 -7.59 -6.34
N ASP A 85 -1.44 -7.93 -5.71
CA ASP A 85 -2.57 -8.62 -6.36
C ASP A 85 -2.14 -9.84 -7.19
N GLY A 86 -1.24 -10.66 -6.64
CA GLY A 86 -0.69 -11.86 -7.29
C GLY A 86 0.48 -11.60 -8.27
N ILE A 87 0.85 -10.34 -8.51
CA ILE A 87 2.01 -9.96 -9.34
C ILE A 87 3.24 -9.83 -8.46
N LYS A 88 4.32 -10.53 -8.82
CA LYS A 88 5.61 -10.43 -8.14
C LYS A 88 6.29 -9.09 -8.44
N ALA A 89 6.76 -8.45 -7.39
CA ALA A 89 7.55 -7.23 -7.46
C ALA A 89 8.74 -7.30 -6.50
N PHE A 90 9.65 -6.35 -6.64
CA PHE A 90 10.85 -6.23 -5.82
C PHE A 90 10.88 -4.88 -5.11
N LEU A 91 11.12 -4.90 -3.80
CA LEU A 91 11.32 -3.72 -2.96
C LEU A 91 12.81 -3.65 -2.55
N PRO A 92 13.63 -2.79 -3.17
CA PRO A 92 15.05 -2.66 -2.82
C PRO A 92 15.26 -2.20 -1.38
N GLU A 93 16.34 -2.64 -0.74
CA GLU A 93 16.69 -2.25 0.63
C GLU A 93 16.73 -0.72 0.80
N ASN A 94 17.42 -0.02 -0.09
CA ASN A 94 17.56 1.44 -0.05
C ASN A 94 16.25 2.20 -0.33
N ARG A 95 15.18 1.49 -0.72
CA ARG A 95 13.84 2.02 -0.99
C ARG A 95 12.79 1.48 -0.01
N SER A 96 13.22 0.68 0.98
CA SER A 96 12.33 -0.02 1.90
C SER A 96 12.00 0.76 3.18
N ALA A 97 12.49 1.99 3.30
CA ALA A 97 12.23 2.91 4.42
C ALA A 97 12.27 2.22 5.79
N LEU A 98 11.10 1.98 6.39
CA LEU A 98 10.93 1.38 7.72
C LEU A 98 11.34 -0.09 7.81
N PHE A 99 11.47 -0.76 6.68
CA PHE A 99 11.91 -2.14 6.56
C PHE A 99 13.40 -2.24 6.17
N SER A 100 14.10 -1.10 6.15
CA SER A 100 15.54 -1.08 5.98
C SER A 100 16.25 -1.73 7.17
N GLY A 101 17.32 -2.47 6.89
CA GLY A 101 18.12 -3.14 7.91
C GLY A 101 17.86 -4.63 8.10
N THR A 102 18.90 -5.33 8.54
CA THR A 102 19.04 -6.79 8.53
C THR A 102 18.30 -7.53 9.65
N ASN A 103 17.71 -6.84 10.63
CA ASN A 103 17.28 -7.48 11.88
C ASN A 103 15.76 -7.72 12.03
N ARG A 104 14.90 -7.17 11.17
CA ARG A 104 13.44 -7.44 11.20
C ARG A 104 12.96 -8.28 10.01
N CYS A 105 12.53 -9.51 10.25
CA CYS A 105 11.80 -10.26 9.23
C CYS A 105 10.40 -9.66 9.12
N ALA A 106 10.09 -9.04 7.99
CA ALA A 106 8.81 -8.40 7.72
C ALA A 106 7.90 -9.27 6.83
N SER A 107 8.21 -10.57 6.68
CA SER A 107 7.38 -11.50 5.91
C SER A 107 5.97 -11.56 6.48
N GLY A 108 4.97 -11.50 5.59
CA GLY A 108 3.55 -11.45 5.94
C GLY A 108 3.03 -10.05 6.26
N THR A 109 3.89 -9.05 6.36
CA THR A 109 3.48 -7.65 6.57
C THR A 109 2.88 -7.10 5.29
N GLY A 110 1.70 -6.49 5.39
CA GLY A 110 1.12 -5.69 4.33
C GLY A 110 1.65 -4.27 4.38
N ILE A 111 2.00 -3.72 3.22
CA ILE A 111 2.69 -2.44 3.09
C ILE A 111 2.10 -1.60 1.95
N MET A 112 2.26 -0.29 2.08
CA MET A 112 2.04 0.66 1.01
C MET A 112 3.28 0.77 0.13
N VAL A 113 3.11 0.75 -1.19
CA VAL A 113 4.22 0.88 -2.14
C VAL A 113 3.84 1.73 -3.35
N LYS A 114 4.84 2.35 -4.00
CA LYS A 114 4.70 3.01 -5.31
C LYS A 114 5.60 2.32 -6.34
N PRO A 115 5.09 1.93 -7.52
CA PRO A 115 5.95 1.48 -8.61
C PRO A 115 6.80 2.62 -9.14
N PHE A 116 8.10 2.38 -9.33
CA PHE A 116 9.00 3.36 -9.96
C PHE A 116 9.78 2.78 -11.14
N LEU A 117 9.72 1.46 -11.36
CA LEU A 117 10.28 0.83 -12.55
C LEU A 117 9.47 -0.41 -12.95
N VAL A 118 9.21 -0.56 -14.24
CA VAL A 118 8.60 -1.75 -14.83
C VAL A 118 9.52 -2.27 -15.92
N TYR A 119 9.72 -3.58 -15.99
CA TYR A 119 10.48 -4.22 -17.07
C TYR A 119 9.51 -4.73 -18.15
N PRO A 120 9.32 -3.98 -19.27
CA PRO A 120 8.39 -4.37 -20.33
C PRO A 120 8.93 -5.50 -21.22
N SER A 121 10.24 -5.73 -21.22
CA SER A 121 10.95 -6.64 -22.12
C SER A 121 12.19 -7.28 -21.46
N GLY A 122 12.89 -8.14 -22.21
CA GLY A 122 14.11 -8.80 -21.75
C GLY A 122 13.91 -9.90 -20.70
N LYS A 123 15.01 -10.32 -20.06
CA LYS A 123 15.02 -11.43 -19.09
C LYS A 123 14.19 -11.16 -17.83
N LYS A 124 13.98 -9.88 -17.49
CA LYS A 124 13.21 -9.44 -16.33
C LYS A 124 11.78 -9.05 -16.68
N ARG A 125 11.32 -9.32 -17.92
CA ARG A 125 9.99 -8.95 -18.39
C ARG A 125 8.91 -9.36 -17.39
N GLY A 126 7.99 -8.44 -17.08
CA GLY A 126 6.94 -8.68 -16.10
C GLY A 126 7.34 -8.42 -14.64
N THR A 127 8.58 -7.98 -14.40
CA THR A 127 9.02 -7.57 -13.06
C THR A 127 8.71 -6.10 -12.83
N VAL A 128 8.21 -5.80 -11.64
CA VAL A 128 7.98 -4.43 -11.15
C VAL A 128 8.94 -4.17 -10.00
N VAL A 129 9.54 -2.99 -9.96
CA VAL A 129 10.31 -2.50 -8.81
C VAL A 129 9.53 -1.38 -8.15
N VAL A 130 9.42 -1.47 -6.84
CA VAL A 130 8.61 -0.57 -6.03
C VAL A 130 9.42 0.05 -4.91
N GLU A 131 8.91 1.14 -4.37
CA GLU A 131 9.43 1.80 -3.17
C GLU A 131 8.34 1.93 -2.11
N SER A 132 8.72 1.97 -0.84
CA SER A 132 7.80 2.16 0.29
C SER A 132 7.96 3.54 0.92
N GLU A 133 8.41 4.52 0.15
CA GLU A 133 8.51 5.90 0.61
C GLU A 133 7.10 6.46 0.86
N THR A 134 6.96 7.22 1.95
CA THR A 134 5.66 7.74 2.39
C THR A 134 5.44 9.15 1.83
N PRO A 135 4.27 9.47 1.26
CA PRO A 135 3.92 10.82 0.82
C PRO A 135 3.64 11.74 2.02
N LEU A 136 4.69 12.14 2.75
CA LEU A 136 4.56 13.01 3.93
C LEU A 136 4.28 14.47 3.57
N GLU A 137 4.38 14.84 2.30
CA GLU A 137 4.28 16.23 1.82
C GLU A 137 2.97 16.92 2.27
N GLU A 138 1.84 16.21 2.24
CA GLU A 138 0.54 16.75 2.68
C GLU A 138 0.44 16.90 4.21
N LEU A 139 1.13 16.04 4.96
CA LEU A 139 1.20 16.11 6.44
C LEU A 139 2.12 17.22 6.92
N ASP A 140 3.23 17.43 6.20
CA ASP A 140 4.24 18.43 6.53
C ASP A 140 3.71 19.87 6.31
N GLN A 141 2.85 20.08 5.32
CA GLN A 141 2.16 21.36 5.12
C GLN A 141 1.28 21.75 6.30
N ARG A 142 0.65 20.77 6.98
CA ARG A 142 -0.26 21.03 8.09
C ARG A 142 0.43 21.14 9.45
N LYS A 143 1.72 20.79 9.57
CA LYS A 143 2.54 20.87 10.81
C LYS A 143 1.83 20.40 12.09
N THR A 144 0.89 19.46 12.00
CA THR A 144 0.09 19.01 13.15
C THR A 144 0.57 17.65 13.57
N SER A 145 1.09 17.55 14.79
CA SER A 145 1.58 16.31 15.42
C SER A 145 0.49 15.25 15.71
N GLU A 146 -0.71 15.46 15.16
CA GLU A 146 -1.95 14.74 15.43
C GLU A 146 -2.42 13.95 14.21
N TRP A 147 -1.69 14.00 13.09
CA TRP A 147 -2.05 13.30 11.87
C TRP A 147 -0.95 12.34 11.41
N GLY A 148 -1.38 11.24 10.80
CA GLY A 148 -0.51 10.29 10.13
C GLY A 148 -1.22 9.57 9.01
N ILE A 149 -0.47 8.88 8.17
CA ILE A 149 -0.97 8.04 7.09
C ILE A 149 -0.71 6.57 7.45
N GLY A 150 -1.70 5.71 7.29
CA GLY A 150 -1.53 4.27 7.47
C GLY A 150 -0.64 3.70 6.37
N ILE A 151 0.44 3.00 6.72
CA ILE A 151 1.47 2.61 5.74
C ILE A 151 1.80 1.13 5.76
N ALA A 152 1.53 0.44 6.87
CA ALA A 152 1.81 -0.98 6.99
C ALA A 152 0.97 -1.63 8.08
N TYR A 153 0.89 -2.95 8.05
CA TYR A 153 0.28 -3.76 9.09
C TYR A 153 0.88 -5.16 9.13
N ASP A 154 0.98 -5.73 10.33
CA ASP A 154 1.37 -7.12 10.53
C ASP A 154 0.26 -7.88 11.29
N SER A 155 0.58 -9.03 11.88
CA SER A 155 -0.37 -9.85 12.63
C SER A 155 -1.01 -9.10 13.80
N ASP A 156 -0.29 -8.15 14.40
CA ASP A 156 -0.63 -7.55 15.69
C ASP A 156 -0.76 -6.02 15.64
N ARG A 157 -0.13 -5.36 14.66
CA ARG A 157 0.05 -3.91 14.65
C ARG A 157 -0.38 -3.29 13.35
N PHE A 158 -0.87 -2.05 13.46
CA PHE A 158 -1.12 -1.15 12.36
C PHE A 158 -0.19 0.06 12.50
N TYR A 159 0.55 0.38 11.44
CA TYR A 159 1.62 1.37 11.44
C TYR A 159 1.23 2.62 10.68
N PHE A 160 1.63 3.76 11.23
CA PHE A 160 1.41 5.07 10.64
C PHE A 160 2.74 5.78 10.46
N ALA A 161 2.91 6.45 9.34
CA ALA A 161 3.91 7.51 9.22
C ALA A 161 3.29 8.84 9.59
N THR A 162 4.04 9.64 10.32
CA THR A 162 3.70 11.00 10.74
C THR A 162 4.84 11.91 10.32
N GLY A 163 4.58 13.19 10.02
CA GLY A 163 5.62 14.12 9.55
C GLY A 163 6.79 14.25 10.54
N GLN A 164 6.68 15.16 11.51
CA GLN A 164 7.78 15.46 12.43
C GLN A 164 8.09 14.37 13.47
N LYS A 165 7.16 13.44 13.74
CA LYS A 165 7.29 12.44 14.82
C LYS A 165 7.74 11.05 14.33
N GLY A 166 8.05 10.90 13.04
CA GLY A 166 8.44 9.61 12.48
C GLY A 166 7.29 8.62 12.48
N MET A 167 7.55 7.37 12.90
CA MET A 167 6.57 6.28 12.85
C MET A 167 5.82 6.12 14.18
N MET A 168 4.49 5.94 14.10
CA MET A 168 3.64 5.52 15.21
C MET A 168 2.98 4.18 14.89
N TRP A 169 2.45 3.49 15.90
CA TRP A 169 1.70 2.25 15.70
C TRP A 169 0.59 2.10 16.74
N CYS A 170 -0.44 1.33 16.41
CA CYS A 170 -1.44 0.86 17.35
C CYS A 170 -1.63 -0.65 17.21
N TRP A 171 -2.27 -1.27 18.21
CA TRP A 171 -2.65 -2.67 18.09
C TRP A 171 -3.76 -2.82 17.05
N LYS A 172 -3.79 -3.95 16.35
CA LYS A 172 -4.86 -4.34 15.43
C LYS A 172 -6.24 -4.16 16.05
N LYS A 173 -6.42 -4.64 17.29
CA LYS A 173 -7.68 -4.50 18.06
C LYS A 173 -8.12 -3.05 18.31
N GLU A 174 -7.20 -2.08 18.20
CA GLU A 174 -7.46 -0.65 18.34
C GLU A 174 -7.80 -0.01 16.97
N ALA A 175 -7.18 -0.46 15.88
CA ALA A 175 -7.47 0.00 14.53
C ALA A 175 -8.80 -0.53 13.97
N GLU A 176 -9.10 -1.82 14.17
CA GLU A 176 -10.27 -2.49 13.57
C GLU A 176 -11.63 -1.84 13.88
N PRO A 177 -11.91 -1.37 15.12
CA PRO A 177 -13.17 -0.70 15.42
C PRO A 177 -13.30 0.65 14.71
N VAL A 178 -12.19 1.36 14.52
CA VAL A 178 -12.14 2.65 13.82
C VAL A 178 -12.43 2.44 12.35
N LEU A 179 -11.74 1.49 11.70
CA LEU A 179 -12.01 1.14 10.31
C LEU A 179 -13.45 0.67 10.13
N ARG A 180 -13.99 -0.14 11.05
CA ARG A 180 -15.37 -0.63 10.96
C ARG A 180 -16.37 0.50 11.02
N ARG A 181 -16.18 1.44 11.95
CA ARG A 181 -17.07 2.58 12.15
C ARG A 181 -17.15 3.49 10.92
N TYR A 182 -16.05 3.61 10.19
CA TYR A 182 -15.87 4.68 9.21
C TYR A 182 -15.75 4.23 7.77
N LEU A 183 -15.25 3.01 7.53
CA LEU A 183 -15.13 2.39 6.22
C LEU A 183 -16.08 1.17 6.07
N GLY A 184 -16.78 0.77 7.13
CA GLY A 184 -17.64 -0.42 7.12
C GLY A 184 -16.88 -1.75 7.08
N THR A 185 -15.57 -1.73 7.31
CA THR A 185 -14.69 -2.92 7.23
C THR A 185 -13.70 -2.92 8.39
N SER A 186 -13.32 -4.11 8.88
CA SER A 186 -12.23 -4.25 9.86
C SER A 186 -10.89 -4.63 9.20
N ALA A 187 -10.83 -4.70 7.88
CA ALA A 187 -9.65 -5.14 7.18
C ALA A 187 -8.57 -4.04 7.20
N LEU A 188 -7.41 -4.31 7.82
CA LEU A 188 -6.33 -3.32 8.00
C LEU A 188 -5.77 -2.80 6.68
N ASN A 189 -5.74 -3.64 5.64
CA ASN A 189 -5.34 -3.23 4.30
C ASN A 189 -6.17 -2.06 3.75
N GLU A 190 -7.44 -1.94 4.16
CA GLU A 190 -8.30 -0.83 3.76
C GLU A 190 -7.95 0.50 4.45
N GLY A 191 -7.21 0.43 5.56
CA GLY A 191 -6.64 1.59 6.23
C GLY A 191 -5.31 2.08 5.62
N THR A 192 -4.60 1.22 4.89
CA THR A 192 -3.32 1.59 4.26
C THR A 192 -3.54 2.61 3.14
N GLY A 193 -2.74 3.67 3.11
CA GLY A 193 -2.86 4.83 2.22
C GLY A 193 -3.85 5.89 2.70
N ARG A 194 -4.49 5.70 3.86
CA ARG A 194 -5.46 6.66 4.40
C ARG A 194 -4.88 7.50 5.52
N TYR A 195 -5.37 8.73 5.66
CA TYR A 195 -5.01 9.60 6.77
C TYR A 195 -5.79 9.26 8.03
N PHE A 196 -5.16 9.43 9.19
CA PHE A 196 -5.71 9.21 10.50
C PHE A 196 -5.37 10.40 11.40
N ARG A 197 -6.33 10.81 12.22
CA ARG A 197 -6.09 11.68 13.36
C ARG A 197 -5.88 10.87 14.63
N PHE A 198 -4.91 11.27 15.45
CA PHE A 198 -4.61 10.69 16.76
C PHE A 198 -5.05 11.62 17.90
N GLU A 199 -5.46 11.04 19.01
CA GLU A 199 -5.56 11.77 20.28
C GLU A 199 -4.17 11.82 20.95
N LYS A 200 -3.79 12.99 21.45
CA LYS A 200 -2.50 13.20 22.13
C LYS A 200 -2.49 12.44 23.45
N GLU A 201 -1.59 11.48 23.60
CA GLU A 201 -1.14 11.01 24.92
C GLU A 201 0.38 11.25 25.05
N LYS A 202 0.80 11.85 26.16
CA LYS A 202 2.21 11.94 26.52
C LYS A 202 2.61 10.61 27.13
N THR A 203 3.42 9.84 26.43
CA THR A 203 4.17 8.74 27.05
C THR A 203 5.65 8.93 26.73
N GLY A 204 6.50 8.61 27.72
CA GLY A 204 7.96 8.74 27.67
C GLY A 204 8.63 7.85 26.61
N ASP A 205 9.91 7.52 26.82
CA ASP A 205 10.91 7.01 25.84
C ASP A 205 10.59 5.73 25.02
N ASP A 206 9.35 5.24 25.00
CA ASP A 206 8.88 4.17 24.09
C ASP A 206 8.41 4.76 22.73
N PRO A 207 8.51 4.00 21.61
CA PRO A 207 7.96 4.42 20.34
C PRO A 207 6.46 4.72 20.47
N LEU A 208 6.10 5.96 20.16
CA LEU A 208 4.80 6.57 20.45
C LEU A 208 3.64 5.71 19.91
N LYS A 209 2.92 5.08 20.84
CA LYS A 209 1.68 4.36 20.55
C LYS A 209 0.59 5.36 20.16
N ALA A 210 -0.19 5.04 19.12
CA ALA A 210 -1.29 5.85 18.62
C ALA A 210 -2.66 5.30 19.08
N PHE A 211 -3.61 6.19 19.30
CA PHE A 211 -5.04 5.87 19.41
C PHE A 211 -5.76 6.56 18.24
N PRO A 212 -6.03 5.83 17.14
CA PRO A 212 -6.65 6.42 15.95
C PRO A 212 -8.11 6.76 16.24
N VAL A 213 -8.57 7.96 15.85
CA VAL A 213 -9.94 8.41 16.16
C VAL A 213 -10.78 8.70 14.91
N PHE A 214 -10.19 9.12 13.77
CA PHE A 214 -10.91 9.12 12.47
C PHE A 214 -10.02 9.34 11.23
N VAL A 215 -10.57 8.95 10.08
CA VAL A 215 -10.03 8.86 8.71
C VAL A 215 -10.77 9.80 7.75
N CYS A 216 -10.09 10.74 7.11
CA CYS A 216 -10.67 11.61 6.09
C CYS A 216 -9.95 11.44 4.74
N MET A 217 -10.77 11.37 3.68
CA MET A 217 -10.53 11.17 2.24
C MET A 217 -9.71 9.92 1.85
#